data_AF-A0A2N7AST2-F1
#
_entry.id   AF-A0A2N7AST2-F1
#
_cell.length_a   1.000
_cell.length_b   1.000
_cell.length_c   1.000
_cell.angle_alpha   90.00
_cell.angle_beta   90.00
_cell.angle_gamma   90.00
#
_symmetry.space_group_name_H-M   'P 1'
#
loop_
_entity.id
_entity.type
_entity.pdbx_description
1 polymer ?
#
loop_
_entity_poly.entity_id
_entity_poly.type
_entity_poly.pdbx_seq_one_letter_code
_entity_poly.pdbx_strand_id
1 'polypeptide(L)'
;MLLISILLNIILIVGEVLTWLKIPNWLLEHYKSKLAQINQQKINKFNCHTQQQQQKFEEKLQSTLAEQKRDFEQKAELLKQRRTIIPIIYAKLLELNGAVRQEENSKKREIQINVNNYIDSQRLFLTEPLYKEIKSVQKSMGSISAIYETMPQIKGQTIDVYDQRRQKLEETITQQLTKLENDFRNTMFDK
;
A
#
# COMPACT_ATOMS: atom_id res chain seq x y z
N MET A 1 47.85 7.93 -82.54
CA MET A 1 49.18 8.20 -81.96
C MET A 1 49.22 9.52 -81.16
N LEU A 2 48.81 10.67 -81.73
CA LEU A 2 48.87 11.98 -81.04
C LEU A 2 48.00 12.11 -79.76
N LEU A 3 46.77 11.56 -79.74
CA LEU A 3 45.85 11.66 -78.60
C LEU A 3 46.31 10.89 -77.35
N ILE A 4 46.95 9.73 -77.55
CA ILE A 4 47.45 8.88 -76.45
C ILE A 4 48.64 9.53 -75.75
N SER A 5 49.50 10.23 -76.51
CA SER A 5 50.65 10.95 -75.96
C SER A 5 50.25 12.16 -75.11
N ILE A 6 49.16 12.85 -75.46
CA ILE A 6 48.65 14.00 -74.70
C ILE A 6 48.03 13.54 -73.37
N LEU A 7 47.27 12.45 -73.39
CA LEU A 7 46.68 11.86 -72.18
C LEU A 7 47.76 11.36 -71.20
N LEU A 8 48.81 10.72 -71.68
CA LEU A 8 49.94 10.28 -70.85
C LEU A 8 50.69 11.47 -70.23
N ASN A 9 50.89 12.56 -70.97
CA ASN A 9 51.51 13.77 -70.43
C ASN A 9 50.64 14.44 -69.35
N ILE A 10 49.32 14.48 -69.52
CA ILE A 10 48.43 15.05 -68.50
C ILE A 10 48.45 14.19 -67.23
N ILE A 11 48.45 12.86 -67.35
CA ILE A 11 48.52 11.95 -66.20
C ILE A 11 49.88 12.08 -65.48
N LEU A 12 50.98 12.23 -66.22
CA LEU A 12 52.31 12.49 -65.64
C LEU A 12 52.35 13.85 -64.92
N ILE A 13 51.81 14.91 -65.52
CA ILE A 13 51.76 16.25 -64.90
C ILE A 13 50.89 16.22 -63.63
N VAL A 14 49.74 15.56 -63.67
CA VAL A 14 48.87 15.41 -62.48
C VAL A 14 49.54 14.56 -61.41
N GLY A 15 50.26 13.50 -61.79
CA GLY A 15 51.04 12.66 -60.89
C GLY A 15 52.23 13.40 -60.25
N GLU A 16 52.92 14.24 -61.02
CA GLU A 16 54.00 15.10 -60.52
C GLU A 16 53.46 16.20 -59.60
N VAL A 17 52.34 16.84 -59.94
CA VAL A 17 51.69 17.84 -59.07
C VAL A 17 51.19 17.21 -57.76
N LEU A 18 50.63 16.00 -57.80
CA LEU A 18 50.19 15.26 -56.61
C LEU A 18 51.36 14.80 -55.73
N THR A 19 52.50 14.43 -56.32
CA THR A 19 53.71 14.08 -55.56
C THR A 19 54.46 15.30 -55.02
N TRP A 20 54.29 16.47 -55.64
CA TRP A 20 54.79 17.76 -55.15
C TRP A 20 53.92 18.36 -54.03
N LEU A 21 52.64 17.96 -53.96
CA LEU A 21 51.72 18.27 -52.87
C LEU A 21 52.06 17.42 -51.61
N LYS A 22 53.24 17.66 -51.03
CA LYS A 22 53.55 17.23 -49.67
C LYS A 22 52.55 17.94 -48.75
N ILE A 23 51.53 17.21 -48.27
CA ILE A 23 50.64 17.71 -47.22
C ILE A 23 51.56 18.14 -46.08
N PRO A 24 51.65 19.44 -45.78
CA PRO A 24 52.70 19.90 -44.91
C PRO A 24 52.41 19.40 -43.50
N ASN A 25 53.43 18.93 -42.79
CA ASN A 25 53.28 18.27 -41.49
C ASN A 25 52.48 19.12 -40.49
N TRP A 26 52.58 20.45 -40.56
CA TRP A 26 51.79 21.37 -39.73
C TRP A 26 50.28 21.22 -39.94
N LEU A 27 49.83 20.96 -41.16
CA LEU A 27 48.41 20.76 -41.48
C LEU A 27 47.95 19.42 -40.91
N LEU A 28 48.76 18.37 -41.07
CA LEU A 28 48.49 17.01 -40.59
C LEU A 28 48.47 16.93 -39.05
N GLU A 29 49.39 17.64 -38.40
CA GLU A 29 49.42 17.82 -36.94
C GLU A 29 48.24 18.66 -36.44
N HIS A 30 47.89 19.73 -37.16
CA HIS A 30 46.71 20.55 -36.83
C HIS A 30 45.42 19.72 -36.91
N TYR A 31 45.25 18.89 -37.95
CA TYR A 31 44.11 17.98 -38.05
C TYR A 31 44.10 16.91 -36.95
N LYS A 32 45.24 16.29 -36.64
CA LYS A 32 45.35 15.33 -35.53
C LYS A 32 45.01 15.97 -34.18
N SER A 33 45.52 17.16 -33.91
CA SER A 33 45.25 17.93 -32.70
C SER A 33 43.76 18.28 -32.59
N LYS A 34 43.14 18.75 -33.67
CA LYS A 34 41.71 19.06 -33.73
C LYS A 34 40.83 17.82 -33.52
N LEU A 35 41.22 16.68 -34.10
CA LEU A 35 40.54 15.41 -33.88
C LEU A 35 40.66 14.93 -32.43
N ALA A 36 41.83 15.07 -31.80
CA ALA A 36 42.05 14.75 -30.40
C ALA A 36 41.17 15.62 -29.49
N GLN A 37 41.10 16.93 -29.75
CA GLN A 37 40.22 17.85 -29.03
C GLN A 37 38.74 17.48 -29.17
N ILE A 38 38.27 17.16 -30.38
CA ILE A 38 36.88 16.72 -30.62
C ILE A 38 36.60 15.42 -29.87
N ASN A 39 37.54 14.46 -29.90
CA ASN A 39 37.36 13.19 -29.22
C ASN A 39 37.30 13.38 -27.70
N GLN A 40 38.18 14.21 -27.14
CA GLN A 40 38.18 14.51 -25.71
C GLN A 40 36.93 15.28 -25.28
N GLN A 41 36.43 16.20 -26.09
CA GLN A 41 35.14 16.86 -25.84
C GLN A 41 33.97 15.86 -25.87
N LYS A 42 33.97 14.90 -26.80
CA LYS A 42 32.93 13.85 -26.86
C LYS A 42 33.01 12.93 -25.64
N ILE A 43 34.20 12.51 -25.22
CA ILE A 43 34.42 11.71 -24.02
C ILE A 43 33.94 12.47 -22.78
N ASN A 44 34.30 13.73 -22.63
CA ASN A 44 33.87 14.55 -21.49
C ASN A 44 32.34 14.74 -21.47
N LYS A 45 31.72 14.97 -22.63
CA LYS A 45 30.25 15.06 -22.74
C LYS A 45 29.57 13.74 -22.42
N PHE A 46 30.11 12.62 -22.91
CA PHE A 46 29.61 11.28 -22.61
C PHE A 46 29.69 10.98 -21.11
N ASN A 47 30.87 11.17 -20.51
CA ASN A 47 31.09 10.93 -19.07
C ASN A 47 30.20 11.82 -18.20
N CYS A 48 30.08 13.12 -18.53
CA CYS A 48 29.19 14.04 -17.83
C CYS A 48 27.72 13.59 -17.95
N HIS A 49 27.29 13.20 -19.15
CA HIS A 49 25.92 12.72 -19.35
C HIS A 49 25.65 11.42 -18.57
N THR A 50 26.57 10.45 -18.61
CA THR A 50 26.45 9.18 -17.89
C THR A 50 26.44 9.40 -16.37
N GLN A 51 27.31 10.27 -15.84
CA GLN A 51 27.31 10.62 -14.43
C GLN A 51 26.00 11.27 -14.00
N GLN A 52 25.46 12.20 -14.80
CA GLN A 52 24.15 12.81 -14.52
C GLN A 52 23.00 11.79 -14.57
N GLN A 53 23.04 10.83 -15.50
CA GLN A 53 22.03 9.77 -15.55
C GLN A 53 22.14 8.83 -14.35
N GLN A 54 23.35 8.46 -13.93
CA GLN A 54 23.60 7.64 -12.75
C GLN A 54 23.10 8.35 -11.48
N GLN A 55 23.44 9.61 -11.29
CA GLN A 55 22.96 10.40 -10.14
C GLN A 55 21.43 10.49 -10.10
N LYS A 56 20.78 10.80 -11.23
CA LYS A 56 19.31 10.83 -11.31
C LYS A 56 18.68 9.47 -11.02
N PHE A 57 19.31 8.39 -11.47
CA PHE A 57 18.85 7.04 -11.18
C PHE A 57 18.98 6.71 -9.69
N GLU A 58 20.12 7.03 -9.07
CA GLU A 58 20.36 6.84 -7.63
C GLU A 58 19.39 7.66 -6.78
N GLU A 59 19.18 8.94 -7.09
CA GLU A 59 18.21 9.81 -6.41
C GLU A 59 16.79 9.24 -6.51
N LYS A 60 16.39 8.76 -7.70
CA LYS A 60 15.09 8.15 -7.90
C LYS A 60 14.95 6.83 -7.14
N LEU A 61 16.00 6.02 -7.11
CA LEU A 61 16.03 4.76 -6.36
C LEU A 61 15.88 5.05 -4.86
N GLN A 62 16.68 5.97 -4.32
CA GLN A 62 16.65 6.32 -2.90
C GLN A 62 15.31 6.90 -2.46
N SER A 63 14.72 7.80 -3.25
CA SER A 63 13.40 8.37 -2.96
C SER A 63 12.30 7.32 -2.98
N THR A 64 12.31 6.42 -3.98
CA THR A 64 11.35 5.31 -4.07
C THR A 64 11.49 4.35 -2.88
N LEU A 65 12.73 3.99 -2.51
CA LEU A 65 12.98 3.13 -1.35
C LEU A 65 12.55 3.80 -0.04
N ALA A 66 12.78 5.10 0.12
CA ALA A 66 12.37 5.85 1.30
C ALA A 66 10.83 5.97 1.42
N GLU A 67 10.12 6.11 0.30
CA GLU A 67 8.66 6.06 0.26
C GLU A 67 8.14 4.66 0.62
N GLN A 68 8.65 3.61 -0.03
CA GLN A 68 8.27 2.23 0.27
C GLN A 68 8.55 1.84 1.74
N LYS A 69 9.67 2.29 2.30
CA LYS A 69 9.99 2.07 3.72
C LYS A 69 8.97 2.73 4.64
N ARG A 70 8.62 4.00 4.37
CA ARG A 70 7.60 4.72 5.16
C ARG A 70 6.24 4.04 5.06
N ASP A 71 5.82 3.63 3.87
CA ASP A 71 4.57 2.90 3.66
C ASP A 71 4.55 1.57 4.42
N PHE A 72 5.67 0.84 4.40
CA PHE A 72 5.82 -0.40 5.15
C PHE A 72 5.73 -0.17 6.66
N GLU A 73 6.46 0.82 7.19
CA GLU A 73 6.42 1.17 8.61
C GLU A 73 5.01 1.57 9.07
N GLN A 74 4.31 2.38 8.27
CA GLN A 74 2.92 2.76 8.56
C GLN A 74 1.98 1.55 8.57
N LYS A 75 2.09 0.66 7.57
CA LYS A 75 1.28 -0.57 7.51
C LYS A 75 1.58 -1.49 8.69
N ALA A 76 2.85 -1.63 9.07
CA ALA A 76 3.28 -2.45 10.19
C ALA A 76 2.73 -1.91 11.53
N GLU A 77 2.81 -0.60 11.76
CA GLU A 77 2.23 0.03 12.96
C GLU A 77 0.70 -0.11 13.00
N LEU A 78 0.01 0.08 11.87
CA LEU A 78 -1.44 -0.16 11.80
C LEU A 78 -1.80 -1.61 12.13
N LEU A 79 -1.04 -2.59 11.62
CA LEU A 79 -1.25 -4.00 11.92
C LEU A 79 -1.02 -4.30 13.41
N LYS A 80 0.01 -3.71 14.01
CA LYS A 80 0.32 -3.83 15.45
C LYS A 80 -0.80 -3.25 16.31
N GLN A 81 -1.34 -2.08 15.94
CA GLN A 81 -2.49 -1.49 16.61
C GLN A 81 -3.73 -2.39 16.50
N ARG A 82 -4.02 -2.92 15.30
CA ARG A 82 -5.13 -3.87 15.08
C ARG A 82 -5.02 -5.12 15.94
N ARG A 83 -3.84 -5.74 16.01
CA ARG A 83 -3.57 -6.91 16.86
C ARG A 83 -3.78 -6.64 18.35
N THR A 84 -3.61 -5.39 18.77
CA THR A 84 -3.83 -4.98 20.17
C THR A 84 -5.31 -4.73 20.44
N ILE A 85 -6.00 -4.04 19.52
CA ILE A 85 -7.35 -3.54 19.72
C ILE A 85 -8.43 -4.62 19.48
N ILE A 86 -8.26 -5.46 18.45
CA ILE A 86 -9.26 -6.46 18.04
C ILE A 86 -9.63 -7.42 19.20
N PRO A 87 -8.66 -8.00 19.95
CA PRO A 87 -8.99 -8.85 21.09
C PRO A 87 -9.76 -8.11 22.19
N ILE A 88 -9.45 -6.83 22.42
CA ILE A 88 -10.14 -6.02 23.42
C ILE A 88 -11.58 -5.75 22.99
N ILE A 89 -11.81 -5.44 21.71
CA ILE A 89 -13.16 -5.32 21.14
C ILE A 89 -13.95 -6.62 21.33
N TYR A 90 -13.34 -7.77 21.03
CA TYR A 90 -13.99 -9.06 21.24
C TYR A 90 -14.38 -9.27 22.71
N ALA A 91 -13.46 -9.01 23.64
CA ALA A 91 -13.73 -9.11 25.07
C ALA A 91 -14.87 -8.18 25.52
N LYS A 92 -14.92 -6.95 24.99
CA LYS A 92 -16.01 -5.98 25.24
C LYS A 92 -17.36 -6.46 24.71
N LEU A 93 -17.39 -7.12 23.55
CA LEU A 93 -18.62 -7.72 23.02
C LEU A 93 -19.08 -8.92 23.87
N LEU A 94 -18.15 -9.73 24.38
CA LEU A 94 -18.47 -10.80 25.33
C LEU A 94 -18.98 -10.25 26.67
N GLU A 95 -18.40 -9.15 27.16
CA GLU A 95 -18.86 -8.43 28.34
C GLU A 95 -20.31 -7.94 28.15
N LEU A 96 -20.61 -7.31 26.99
CA LEU A 96 -21.97 -6.91 26.63
C LEU A 96 -22.91 -8.11 26.55
N ASN A 97 -22.49 -9.21 25.94
CA ASN A 97 -23.28 -10.44 25.88
C ASN A 97 -23.60 -11.00 27.28
N GLY A 98 -22.65 -10.95 28.22
CA GLY A 98 -22.91 -11.33 29.61
C GLY A 98 -23.91 -10.38 30.27
N ALA A 99 -23.72 -9.08 30.06
CA ALA A 99 -24.54 -8.03 30.68
C ALA A 99 -26.02 -8.09 30.27
N VAL A 100 -26.34 -8.40 29.01
CA VAL A 100 -27.75 -8.42 28.54
C VAL A 100 -28.65 -9.36 29.34
N ARG A 101 -28.08 -10.38 30.00
CA ARG A 101 -28.78 -11.36 30.84
C ARG A 101 -28.91 -10.96 32.31
N GLN A 102 -28.27 -9.86 32.75
CA GLN A 102 -28.38 -9.41 34.13
C GLN A 102 -29.80 -8.95 34.45
N GLU A 103 -30.18 -8.86 35.72
CA GLU A 103 -31.48 -8.31 36.11
C GLU A 103 -31.43 -6.78 36.25
N GLU A 104 -30.26 -6.24 36.60
CA GLU A 104 -30.09 -4.83 36.94
C GLU A 104 -29.89 -3.95 35.69
N ASN A 105 -30.95 -3.23 35.30
CA ASN A 105 -30.96 -2.40 34.09
C ASN A 105 -29.96 -1.24 34.08
N SER A 106 -29.59 -0.69 35.24
CA SER A 106 -28.56 0.37 35.34
C SER A 106 -27.20 -0.15 34.89
N LYS A 107 -26.78 -1.31 35.39
CA LYS A 107 -25.52 -1.97 35.02
C LYS A 107 -25.48 -2.37 33.55
N LYS A 108 -26.60 -2.86 32.99
CA LYS A 108 -26.71 -3.14 31.55
C LYS A 108 -26.39 -1.92 30.70
N ARG A 109 -27.04 -0.79 31.01
CA ARG A 109 -26.88 0.46 30.26
C ARG A 109 -25.46 1.00 30.39
N GLU A 110 -24.89 0.94 31.58
CA GLU A 110 -23.51 1.35 31.81
C GLU A 110 -22.52 0.55 30.95
N ILE A 111 -22.64 -0.80 30.98
CA ILE A 111 -21.80 -1.68 30.16
C ILE A 111 -22.02 -1.41 28.68
N GLN A 112 -23.28 -1.25 28.23
CA GLN A 112 -23.60 -0.95 26.84
C GLN A 112 -22.97 0.37 26.37
N ILE A 113 -23.05 1.43 27.17
CA ILE A 113 -22.44 2.73 26.87
C ILE A 113 -20.92 2.59 26.81
N ASN A 114 -20.30 1.93 27.78
CA ASN A 114 -18.85 1.73 27.84
C ASN A 114 -18.35 0.96 26.59
N VAL A 115 -19.00 -0.16 26.27
CA VAL A 115 -18.67 -0.98 25.10
C VAL A 115 -18.86 -0.20 23.80
N ASN A 116 -19.95 0.56 23.65
CA ASN A 116 -20.19 1.38 22.46
C ASN A 116 -19.13 2.48 22.31
N ASN A 117 -18.84 3.22 23.38
CA ASN A 117 -17.85 4.29 23.36
C ASN A 117 -16.45 3.77 23.05
N TYR A 118 -16.08 2.63 23.63
CA TYR A 118 -14.82 1.99 23.33
C TYR A 118 -14.74 1.63 21.84
N ILE A 119 -15.72 0.90 21.31
CA ILE A 119 -15.72 0.49 19.90
C ILE A 119 -15.69 1.69 18.95
N ASP A 120 -16.46 2.74 19.23
CA ASP A 120 -16.51 3.94 18.40
C ASP A 120 -15.18 4.72 18.46
N SER A 121 -14.51 4.74 19.62
CA SER A 121 -13.15 5.33 19.76
C SER A 121 -12.10 4.59 18.93
N GLN A 122 -12.30 3.31 18.64
CA GLN A 122 -11.38 2.47 17.87
C GLN A 122 -11.71 2.38 16.38
N ARG A 123 -12.68 3.18 15.91
CA ARG A 123 -13.22 3.11 14.54
C ARG A 123 -12.15 3.16 13.44
N LEU A 124 -11.13 4.00 13.62
CA LEU A 124 -10.07 4.24 12.63
C LEU A 124 -9.19 3.00 12.38
N PHE A 125 -9.14 2.08 13.34
CA PHE A 125 -8.33 0.87 13.24
C PHE A 125 -9.11 -0.31 12.62
N LEU A 126 -10.42 -0.17 12.46
CA LEU A 126 -11.31 -1.19 11.92
C LEU A 126 -11.58 -0.97 10.43
N THR A 127 -11.60 -2.06 9.67
CA THR A 127 -12.10 -2.02 8.29
C THR A 127 -13.60 -1.76 8.29
N GLU A 128 -14.13 -1.16 7.22
CA GLU A 128 -15.57 -0.90 7.08
C GLU A 128 -16.44 -2.15 7.27
N PRO A 129 -16.11 -3.30 6.64
CA PRO A 129 -16.90 -4.51 6.82
C PRO A 129 -16.93 -4.99 8.27
N LEU A 130 -15.77 -4.98 8.93
CA LEU A 130 -15.63 -5.46 10.30
C LEU A 130 -16.40 -4.58 11.29
N TYR A 131 -16.33 -3.27 11.11
CA TYR A 131 -17.09 -2.33 11.93
C TYR A 131 -18.61 -2.53 11.78
N LYS A 132 -19.09 -2.75 10.55
CA LYS A 132 -20.52 -3.04 10.31
C LYS A 132 -20.98 -4.32 11.00
N GLU A 133 -20.15 -5.35 11.00
CA GLU A 133 -20.45 -6.61 11.69
C GLU A 133 -20.51 -6.42 13.21
N ILE A 134 -19.56 -5.69 13.78
CA ILE A 134 -19.57 -5.33 15.21
C ILE A 134 -20.86 -4.59 15.56
N LYS A 135 -21.26 -3.58 14.77
CA LYS A 135 -22.52 -2.84 14.99
C LYS A 135 -23.75 -3.74 14.86
N SER A 136 -23.71 -4.72 13.95
CA SER A 136 -24.78 -5.71 13.80
C SER A 136 -24.94 -6.56 15.07
N VAL A 137 -23.82 -7.04 15.63
CA VAL A 137 -23.80 -7.79 16.91
C VAL A 137 -24.36 -6.95 18.04
N GLN A 138 -23.91 -5.69 18.18
CA GLN A 138 -24.42 -4.77 19.21
C GLN A 138 -25.93 -4.52 19.08
N LYS A 139 -26.46 -4.45 17.86
CA LYS A 139 -27.90 -4.32 17.61
C LYS A 139 -28.68 -5.57 18.02
N SER A 140 -28.15 -6.76 17.71
CA SER A 140 -28.74 -8.02 18.19
C SER A 140 -28.74 -8.08 19.71
N MET A 141 -27.64 -7.68 20.36
CA MET A 141 -27.52 -7.59 21.82
C MET A 141 -28.50 -6.58 22.44
N GLY A 142 -28.69 -5.41 21.82
CA GLY A 142 -29.72 -4.46 22.25
C GLY A 142 -31.14 -5.03 22.12
N SER A 143 -31.40 -5.78 21.05
CA SER A 143 -32.70 -6.41 20.81
C SER A 143 -33.02 -7.50 21.83
N ILE A 144 -32.03 -8.33 22.19
CA ILE A 144 -32.24 -9.35 23.22
C ILE A 144 -32.33 -8.76 24.63
N SER A 145 -31.60 -7.67 24.93
CA SER A 145 -31.74 -6.95 26.20
C SER A 145 -33.18 -6.48 26.42
N ALA A 146 -33.80 -5.91 25.37
CA ALA A 146 -35.20 -5.47 25.42
C ALA A 146 -36.16 -6.64 25.68
N ILE A 147 -35.86 -7.84 25.15
CA ILE A 147 -36.65 -9.05 25.45
C ILE A 147 -36.50 -9.44 26.92
N TYR A 148 -35.28 -9.48 27.45
CA TYR A 148 -35.04 -9.79 28.86
C TYR A 148 -35.69 -8.77 29.83
N GLU A 149 -35.80 -7.51 29.42
CA GLU A 149 -36.47 -6.45 30.20
C GLU A 149 -38.00 -6.58 30.19
N THR A 150 -38.58 -7.05 29.08
CA THR A 150 -40.03 -7.12 28.90
C THR A 150 -40.63 -8.46 29.33
N MET A 151 -39.89 -9.55 29.18
CA MET A 151 -40.36 -10.91 29.44
C MET A 151 -40.92 -11.14 30.86
N PRO A 152 -40.34 -10.59 31.95
CA PRO A 152 -40.91 -10.73 33.30
C PRO A 152 -42.31 -10.10 33.48
N GLN A 153 -42.71 -9.20 32.57
CA GLN A 153 -43.97 -8.46 32.63
C GLN A 153 -45.09 -9.14 31.81
N ILE A 154 -44.74 -10.16 31.01
CA ILE A 154 -45.64 -10.83 30.08
C ILE A 154 -46.28 -12.05 30.76
N LYS A 155 -47.58 -12.29 30.52
CA LYS A 155 -48.32 -13.45 31.03
C LYS A 155 -49.17 -14.09 29.93
N GLY A 156 -49.34 -15.41 29.97
CA GLY A 156 -50.18 -16.17 29.03
C GLY A 156 -49.46 -16.55 27.73
N GLN A 157 -50.22 -16.87 26.67
CA GLN A 157 -49.72 -17.40 25.38
C GLN A 157 -48.70 -16.50 24.66
N THR A 158 -48.59 -15.23 25.04
CA THR A 158 -47.56 -14.31 24.54
C THR A 158 -46.16 -14.66 25.04
N ILE A 159 -46.02 -15.41 26.13
CA ILE A 159 -44.72 -15.80 26.68
C ILE A 159 -43.97 -16.73 25.72
N ASP A 160 -44.67 -17.70 25.12
CA ASP A 160 -44.09 -18.68 24.19
C ASP A 160 -43.50 -18.00 22.94
N VAL A 161 -44.17 -16.95 22.46
CA VAL A 161 -43.70 -16.15 21.31
C VAL A 161 -42.42 -15.40 21.66
N TYR A 162 -42.35 -14.79 22.85
CA TYR A 162 -41.14 -14.10 23.31
C TYR A 162 -40.00 -15.09 23.59
N ASP A 163 -40.32 -16.29 24.09
CA ASP A 163 -39.35 -17.36 24.31
C ASP A 163 -38.71 -17.85 23.01
N GLN A 164 -39.52 -18.14 21.98
CA GLN A 164 -39.01 -18.51 20.66
C GLN A 164 -38.14 -17.40 20.06
N ARG A 165 -38.58 -16.15 20.19
CA ARG A 165 -37.84 -14.99 19.69
C ARG A 165 -36.51 -14.81 20.44
N ARG A 166 -36.49 -15.02 21.75
CA ARG A 166 -35.28 -15.02 22.59
C ARG A 166 -34.29 -16.07 22.09
N GLN A 167 -34.72 -17.33 21.99
CA GLN A 167 -33.87 -18.44 21.55
C GLN A 167 -33.25 -18.17 20.19
N LYS A 168 -34.06 -17.74 19.21
CA LYS A 168 -33.57 -17.39 17.86
C LYS A 168 -32.54 -16.26 17.88
N LEU A 169 -32.73 -15.26 18.73
CA LEU A 169 -31.76 -14.17 18.88
C LEU A 169 -30.48 -14.63 19.58
N GLU A 170 -30.55 -15.52 20.57
CA GLU A 170 -29.36 -16.10 21.23
C GLU A 170 -28.53 -16.92 20.26
N GLU A 171 -29.18 -17.75 19.44
CA GLU A 171 -28.52 -18.50 18.36
C GLU A 171 -27.88 -17.56 17.35
N THR A 172 -28.59 -16.52 16.92
CA THR A 172 -28.08 -15.51 15.98
C THR A 172 -26.86 -14.80 16.55
N ILE A 173 -26.91 -14.35 17.81
CA ILE A 173 -25.78 -13.67 18.47
C ILE A 173 -24.59 -14.62 18.56
N THR A 174 -24.80 -15.88 18.91
CA THR A 174 -23.75 -16.90 19.01
C THR A 174 -23.07 -17.12 17.66
N GLN A 175 -23.86 -17.25 16.59
CA GLN A 175 -23.34 -17.37 15.21
C GLN A 175 -22.57 -16.12 14.80
N GLN A 176 -23.10 -14.93 15.08
CA GLN A 176 -22.43 -13.68 14.75
C GLN A 176 -21.10 -13.51 15.50
N LEU A 177 -21.05 -13.84 16.80
CA LEU A 177 -19.81 -13.81 17.59
C LEU A 177 -18.78 -14.81 17.07
N THR A 178 -19.21 -16.03 16.75
CA THR A 178 -18.32 -17.07 16.18
C THR A 178 -17.77 -16.63 14.82
N LYS A 179 -18.62 -16.03 13.98
CA LYS A 179 -18.18 -15.47 12.70
C LYS A 179 -17.16 -14.35 12.91
N LEU A 180 -17.48 -13.40 13.79
CA LEU A 180 -16.62 -12.27 14.11
C LEU A 180 -15.27 -12.71 14.69
N GLU A 181 -15.23 -13.77 15.51
CA GLU A 181 -13.98 -14.35 15.99
C GLU A 181 -13.09 -14.85 14.85
N ASN A 182 -13.69 -15.51 13.85
CA ASN A 182 -12.95 -15.96 12.67
C ASN A 182 -12.47 -14.78 11.82
N ASP A 183 -13.31 -13.76 11.62
CA ASP A 183 -12.97 -12.56 10.85
C ASP A 183 -11.86 -11.75 11.54
N PHE A 184 -11.89 -11.67 12.86
CA PHE A 184 -10.82 -11.11 13.69
C PHE A 184 -9.51 -11.87 13.53
N ARG A 185 -9.55 -13.21 13.60
CA ARG A 185 -8.35 -14.03 13.38
C ARG A 185 -7.76 -13.78 12.00
N ASN A 186 -8.59 -13.75 10.95
CA ASN A 186 -8.12 -13.49 9.58
C ASN A 186 -7.51 -12.08 9.45
N THR A 187 -8.11 -11.07 10.07
CA THR A 187 -7.63 -9.68 10.04
C THR A 187 -6.30 -9.49 10.80
N MET A 188 -6.04 -10.26 11.85
CA MET A 188 -4.81 -10.15 12.64
C MET A 188 -3.62 -10.87 12.00
N PHE A 189 -3.89 -11.93 11.22
CA PHE A 189 -2.86 -12.85 10.74
C PHE A 189 -2.64 -12.83 9.24
N ASP A 190 -3.29 -11.94 8.47
CA ASP A 190 -3.12 -11.73 7.01
C ASP A 190 -2.80 -13.03 6.26
N LYS A 191 -3.84 -13.76 5.82
CA LYS A 191 -3.67 -14.77 4.76
C LYS A 191 -3.68 -14.10 3.39
#